data_AF-A0A1B6F0D1-F1
#
_entry.id   AF-A0A1B6F0D1-F1
#
_cell.length_a   1.000
_cell.length_b   1.000
_cell.length_c   1.000
_cell.angle_alpha   90.00
_cell.angle_beta   90.00
_cell.angle_gamma   90.00
#
_symmetry.space_group_name_H-M   'P 1'
#
loop_
_entity.id
_entity.type
_entity.pdbx_description
1 polymer ?
#
loop_
_entity_poly.entity_id
_entity_poly.type
_entity_poly.pdbx_seq_one_letter_code
_entity_poly.pdbx_strand_id
1 'polypeptide(L)'
;APSFHTAIVAANMDVVEVPSYPQTLTGLKSRYRLKDIMRANCTAAPSKPAVNLTWGLNGENVNPKLVKQYRQVPEKDPDLQQSMSILEVPLRTHHFRAGGRLKVRCTASLYDLYWQTTEKSVEQ
;
A
#
# COMPACT_ATOMS: atom_id res chain seq x y z
N ALA A 1 39.16 -14.83 45.78
CA ALA A 1 38.50 -13.73 45.04
C ALA A 1 37.20 -14.27 44.44
N PRO A 2 36.04 -13.58 44.52
CA PRO A 2 34.80 -14.11 43.98
C PRO A 2 34.71 -13.83 42.48
N SER A 3 34.19 -14.79 41.73
CA SER A 3 33.87 -14.63 40.30
C SER A 3 32.46 -14.07 40.15
N PHE A 4 32.33 -12.90 39.54
CA PHE A 4 31.05 -12.37 39.09
C PHE A 4 30.79 -12.85 37.67
N HIS A 5 29.69 -13.58 37.47
CA HIS A 5 29.21 -13.96 36.16
C HIS A 5 28.09 -12.99 35.74
N THR A 6 28.34 -12.19 34.71
CA THR A 6 27.31 -11.34 34.10
C THR A 6 26.49 -12.19 33.15
N ALA A 7 25.17 -12.28 33.35
CA ALA A 7 24.27 -12.91 32.40
C ALA A 7 24.12 -12.01 31.15
N ILE A 8 24.30 -12.57 29.97
CA ILE A 8 24.06 -11.89 28.69
C ILE A 8 22.62 -12.21 28.28
N VAL A 9 21.78 -11.18 28.15
CA VAL A 9 20.42 -11.29 27.61
C VAL A 9 20.41 -10.56 26.27
N ALA A 10 19.82 -11.18 25.25
CA ALA A 10 19.69 -10.61 23.92
C ALA A 10 18.21 -10.51 23.53
N ALA A 11 17.89 -9.50 22.71
CA ALA A 11 16.58 -9.31 22.11
C ALA A 11 16.74 -8.91 20.64
N ASN A 12 15.74 -9.21 19.81
CA ASN A 12 15.77 -8.87 18.39
C ASN A 12 15.36 -7.40 18.20
N MET A 13 16.09 -6.67 17.34
CA MET A 13 15.79 -5.29 16.97
C MET A 13 15.83 -5.16 15.44
N ASP A 14 14.79 -4.56 14.87
CA ASP A 14 14.73 -4.23 13.45
C ASP A 14 15.14 -2.76 13.23
N VAL A 15 15.99 -2.53 12.23
CA VAL A 15 16.30 -1.17 11.74
C VAL A 15 15.25 -0.77 10.71
N VAL A 16 14.57 0.35 10.96
CA VAL A 16 13.45 0.81 10.14
C VAL A 16 13.75 2.16 9.51
N GLU A 17 13.46 2.28 8.21
CA GLU A 17 13.44 3.52 7.45
C GLU A 17 12.07 3.69 6.77
N VAL A 18 11.34 4.71 7.18
CA VAL A 18 9.99 5.00 6.67
C VAL A 18 10.05 5.66 5.28
N PRO A 19 9.00 5.54 4.45
CA PRO A 19 8.93 6.23 3.17
C PRO A 19 9.12 7.75 3.32
N SER A 20 9.96 8.33 2.47
CA SER A 20 10.22 9.77 2.46
C SER A 20 9.05 10.62 1.96
N TYR A 21 8.09 10.02 1.26
CA TYR A 21 6.86 10.67 0.81
C TYR A 21 5.68 9.68 0.75
N PRO A 22 4.44 10.17 0.83
CA PRO A 22 3.24 9.33 0.75
C PRO A 22 3.12 8.58 -0.58
N GLN A 23 2.42 7.44 -0.56
CA GLN A 23 2.17 6.67 -1.77
C GLN A 23 1.38 7.45 -2.82
N THR A 24 1.73 7.28 -4.09
CA THR A 24 1.06 7.91 -5.22
C THR A 24 0.07 6.95 -5.86
N LEU A 25 -1.15 7.42 -6.11
CA LEU A 25 -2.21 6.66 -6.78
C LEU A 25 -2.39 7.13 -8.23
N THR A 26 -2.20 6.23 -9.20
CA THR A 26 -2.25 6.50 -10.66
C THR A 26 -3.06 5.44 -11.41
N GLY A 27 -3.25 5.60 -12.73
CA GLY A 27 -3.93 4.64 -13.60
C GLY A 27 -5.46 4.77 -13.69
N LEU A 28 -6.07 5.54 -12.79
CA LEU A 28 -7.51 5.82 -12.82
C LEU A 28 -7.91 6.69 -14.02
N LYS A 29 -9.01 6.33 -14.68
CA LYS A 29 -9.66 7.16 -15.71
C LYS A 29 -10.41 8.32 -15.05
N SER A 30 -10.70 9.37 -15.83
CA SER A 30 -11.57 10.46 -15.40
C SER A 30 -13.03 10.06 -15.23
N ARG A 31 -13.46 9.00 -15.93
CA ARG A 31 -14.84 8.49 -15.93
C ARG A 31 -14.88 6.97 -16.18
N TYR A 32 -15.84 6.27 -15.57
CA TYR A 32 -16.03 4.83 -15.73
C TYR A 32 -17.48 4.44 -15.98
N ARG A 33 -17.70 3.51 -16.90
CA ARG A 33 -19.02 2.92 -17.16
C ARG A 33 -19.16 1.55 -16.49
N LEU A 34 -20.40 1.07 -16.41
CA LEU A 34 -20.66 -0.32 -16.01
C LEU A 34 -19.93 -1.26 -16.97
N LYS A 35 -19.37 -2.36 -16.42
CA LYS A 35 -18.55 -3.37 -17.13
C LYS A 35 -17.15 -2.90 -17.55
N ASP A 36 -16.77 -1.65 -17.30
CA ASP A 36 -15.36 -1.26 -17.44
C ASP A 36 -14.48 -2.02 -16.44
N ILE A 37 -13.22 -2.23 -16.81
CA ILE A 37 -12.19 -2.70 -15.89
C ILE A 37 -11.47 -1.47 -15.34
N MET A 38 -11.60 -1.23 -14.04
CA MET A 38 -10.81 -0.24 -13.34
C MET A 38 -9.44 -0.82 -13.01
N ARG A 39 -8.36 -0.17 -13.47
CA ARG A 39 -6.99 -0.53 -13.14
C ARG A 39 -6.31 0.65 -12.46
N ALA A 40 -5.88 0.48 -11.21
CA ALA A 40 -5.18 1.50 -10.44
C ALA A 40 -3.81 0.99 -10.00
N ASN A 41 -2.82 1.88 -10.00
CA ASN A 41 -1.47 1.59 -9.53
C ASN A 41 -1.16 2.47 -8.32
N CYS A 42 -0.75 1.84 -7.23
CA CYS A 42 -0.29 2.51 -6.03
C CYS A 42 1.19 2.22 -5.82
N THR A 43 2.00 3.27 -5.74
CA THR A 43 3.45 3.18 -5.58
C THR A 43 3.87 3.93 -4.33
N ALA A 44 4.55 3.25 -3.42
CA ALA A 44 5.18 3.88 -2.26
C ALA A 44 6.61 4.35 -2.58
N ALA A 45 7.16 5.26 -1.78
CA ALA A 45 8.60 5.51 -1.78
C ALA A 45 9.35 4.29 -1.24
N PRO A 46 10.65 4.14 -1.56
CA PRO A 46 11.50 3.12 -0.95
C PRO A 46 11.50 3.21 0.58
N SER A 47 11.55 2.06 1.25
CA SER A 47 11.53 1.93 2.72
C SER A 47 12.21 0.64 3.15
N LYS A 48 12.57 0.55 4.43
CA LYS A 48 13.14 -0.64 5.06
C LYS A 48 12.41 -0.95 6.37
N PRO A 49 11.76 -2.11 6.54
CA PRO A 49 11.39 -3.02 5.48
C PRO A 49 10.37 -2.38 4.50
N ALA A 50 10.06 -3.08 3.41
CA ALA A 50 9.10 -2.59 2.43
C ALA A 50 7.70 -2.42 3.05
N VAL A 51 7.06 -1.27 2.84
CA VAL A 51 5.68 -1.04 3.30
C VAL A 51 4.67 -2.04 2.73
N ASN A 52 3.64 -2.34 3.51
CA ASN A 52 2.47 -3.07 3.04
C ASN A 52 1.49 -2.10 2.38
N LEU A 53 1.04 -2.43 1.17
CA LEU A 53 0.03 -1.66 0.45
C LEU A 53 -1.31 -2.40 0.46
N THR A 54 -2.35 -1.73 0.95
CA THR A 54 -3.72 -2.25 1.02
C THR A 54 -4.69 -1.35 0.26
N TRP A 55 -5.74 -1.97 -0.27
CA TRP A 55 -6.73 -1.31 -1.12
C TRP A 55 -8.10 -1.26 -0.46
N GLY A 56 -8.75 -0.10 -0.58
CA GLY A 56 -10.17 0.07 -0.30
C GLY A 56 -10.91 0.61 -1.52
N LEU A 57 -12.13 0.12 -1.73
CA LEU A 57 -13.05 0.61 -2.74
C LEU A 57 -14.33 1.02 -2.04
N ASN A 58 -14.72 2.29 -2.18
CA ASN A 58 -15.90 2.86 -1.53
C ASN A 58 -15.97 2.56 -0.02
N GLY A 59 -14.85 2.66 0.68
CA GLY A 59 -14.77 2.40 2.13
C GLY A 59 -14.76 0.92 2.52
N GLU A 60 -14.91 -0.01 1.57
CA GLU A 60 -14.83 -1.45 1.81
C GLU A 60 -13.47 -2.00 1.39
N ASN A 61 -13.02 -3.08 2.03
CA ASN A 61 -11.78 -3.76 1.66
C ASN A 61 -11.97 -4.55 0.36
N VAL A 62 -10.96 -4.54 -0.50
CA VAL A 62 -11.03 -5.27 -1.76
C VAL A 62 -10.55 -6.72 -1.59
N ASN A 63 -11.12 -7.63 -2.37
CA ASN A 63 -10.67 -9.02 -2.41
C ASN A 63 -9.19 -9.10 -2.84
N PRO A 64 -8.32 -9.76 -2.07
CA PRO A 64 -6.90 -9.90 -2.40
C PRO A 64 -6.62 -10.51 -3.78
N LYS A 65 -7.54 -11.33 -4.32
CA LYS A 65 -7.42 -11.90 -5.68
C LYS A 65 -7.41 -10.86 -6.80
N LEU A 66 -7.91 -9.66 -6.55
CA LEU A 66 -7.95 -8.54 -7.50
C LEU A 66 -6.71 -7.64 -7.38
N VAL A 67 -5.84 -7.94 -6.42
CA VAL A 67 -4.66 -7.14 -6.08
C VAL A 67 -3.40 -7.91 -6.46
N LYS A 68 -2.52 -7.25 -7.19
CA LYS A 68 -1.15 -7.71 -7.45
C LYS A 68 -0.19 -6.83 -6.66
N GLN A 69 0.78 -7.43 -5.99
CA GLN A 69 1.81 -6.72 -5.25
C GLN A 69 3.17 -7.03 -5.86
N TYR A 70 4.02 -6.00 -5.92
CA TYR A 70 5.35 -6.05 -6.48
C TYR A 70 6.30 -5.33 -5.52
N ARG A 71 7.52 -5.84 -5.40
CA ARG A 71 8.61 -5.20 -4.69
C ARG A 71 9.79 -5.06 -5.62
N GLN A 72 10.45 -3.91 -5.57
CA GLN A 72 11.62 -3.61 -6.38
C GLN A 72 12.70 -3.01 -5.47
N VAL A 73 13.94 -3.38 -5.72
CA VAL A 73 15.11 -2.79 -5.05
C VAL A 73 15.64 -1.68 -5.96
N PRO A 74 15.66 -0.41 -5.51
CA PRO A 74 16.25 0.67 -6.30
C PRO A 74 17.75 0.46 -6.52
N GLU A 75 18.25 0.74 -7.72
CA GLU A 75 19.69 0.60 -8.03
C GLU A 75 20.56 1.56 -7.20
N LYS A 76 20.06 2.76 -6.93
CA LYS A 76 20.77 3.79 -6.16
C LYS A 76 20.83 3.51 -4.67
N ASP A 77 19.91 2.69 -4.15
CA ASP A 77 19.78 2.41 -2.73
C ASP A 77 19.35 0.95 -2.51
N PRO A 78 20.32 0.02 -2.55
CA PRO A 78 20.05 -1.41 -2.50
C PRO A 78 19.54 -1.89 -1.14
N ASP A 79 19.68 -1.06 -0.10
CA ASP A 79 19.20 -1.33 1.25
C ASP A 79 17.70 -1.10 1.42
N LEU A 80 17.10 -0.31 0.52
CA LEU A 80 15.68 0.02 0.53
C LEU A 80 14.88 -0.85 -0.44
N GLN A 81 13.58 -0.94 -0.18
CA GLN A 81 12.64 -1.65 -1.04
C GLN A 81 11.45 -0.75 -1.36
N GLN A 82 11.15 -0.64 -2.66
CA GLN A 82 9.98 0.04 -3.16
C GLN A 82 8.81 -0.94 -3.30
N SER A 83 7.68 -0.60 -2.67
CA SER A 83 6.44 -1.35 -2.81
C SER A 83 5.55 -0.74 -3.89
N MET A 84 5.03 -1.59 -4.77
CA MET A 84 4.02 -1.24 -5.75
C MET A 84 2.86 -2.23 -5.68
N SER A 85 1.65 -1.75 -5.91
CA SER A 85 0.48 -2.61 -6.00
C SER A 85 -0.44 -2.17 -7.12
N ILE A 86 -0.99 -3.14 -7.84
CA ILE A 86 -1.95 -2.92 -8.92
C ILE A 86 -3.28 -3.53 -8.50
N LEU A 87 -4.33 -2.72 -8.52
CA LEU A 87 -5.70 -3.16 -8.31
C LEU A 87 -6.41 -3.21 -9.66
N GLU A 88 -7.05 -4.35 -9.97
CA GLU A 88 -7.85 -4.52 -11.19
C GLU A 88 -9.25 -5.05 -10.84
N VAL A 89 -10.28 -4.23 -11.05
CA VAL A 89 -11.67 -4.54 -10.66
C VAL A 89 -12.61 -4.41 -11.86
N PRO A 90 -13.36 -5.48 -12.22
CA PRO A 90 -14.47 -5.36 -13.15
C PRO A 90 -15.64 -4.63 -12.46
N LEU A 91 -15.96 -3.43 -12.94
CA LEU A 91 -16.98 -2.59 -12.34
C LEU A 91 -18.38 -3.13 -12.60
N ARG A 92 -19.19 -3.12 -11.53
CA ARG A 92 -20.55 -3.66 -11.47
C ARG A 92 -21.43 -2.61 -10.80
N THR A 93 -22.74 -2.78 -10.89
CA THR A 93 -23.72 -1.83 -10.35
C THR A 93 -23.50 -1.51 -8.87
N HIS A 94 -23.20 -2.51 -8.04
CA HIS A 94 -22.95 -2.32 -6.60
C HIS A 94 -21.68 -1.51 -6.28
N HIS A 95 -20.75 -1.36 -7.23
CA HIS A 95 -19.54 -0.56 -7.04
C HIS A 95 -19.79 0.95 -7.20
N PHE A 96 -20.99 1.38 -7.60
CA PHE A 96 -21.33 2.80 -7.71
C PHE A 96 -22.29 3.16 -6.59
N ARG A 97 -21.84 4.01 -5.65
CA ARG A 97 -22.71 4.53 -4.59
C ARG A 97 -23.79 5.47 -5.17
N ALA A 98 -24.81 5.79 -4.37
CA ALA A 98 -25.80 6.81 -4.71
C ALA A 98 -25.08 8.09 -5.19
N GLY A 99 -25.30 8.48 -6.44
CA GLY A 99 -24.59 9.59 -7.11
C GLY A 99 -23.49 9.18 -8.09
N GLY A 100 -23.30 7.88 -8.38
CA GLY A 100 -22.42 7.42 -9.46
C GLY A 100 -20.92 7.62 -9.18
N ARG A 101 -20.52 7.77 -7.93
CA ARG A 101 -19.12 8.03 -7.56
C ARG A 101 -18.41 6.74 -7.13
N LEU A 102 -17.19 6.58 -7.62
CA LEU A 102 -16.26 5.51 -7.28
C LEU A 102 -15.08 6.09 -6.50
N LYS A 103 -14.86 5.62 -5.28
CA LYS A 103 -13.80 6.10 -4.39
C LYS A 103 -12.76 5.02 -4.20
N VAL A 104 -11.53 5.28 -4.61
CA VAL A 104 -10.43 4.32 -4.56
C VAL A 104 -9.41 4.81 -3.54
N ARG A 105 -9.09 3.96 -2.57
CA ARG A 105 -8.18 4.25 -1.46
C ARG A 105 -7.02 3.26 -1.50
N CYS A 106 -5.80 3.77 -1.40
CA CYS A 106 -4.61 2.97 -1.13
C CYS A 106 -4.00 3.40 0.21
N THR A 107 -3.63 2.44 1.04
CA THR A 107 -3.04 2.67 2.36
C THR A 107 -1.69 1.99 2.44
N ALA A 108 -0.64 2.74 2.78
CA ALA A 108 0.68 2.22 3.07
C ALA A 108 0.89 2.13 4.59
N SER A 109 1.38 0.98 5.05
CA SER A 109 1.63 0.72 6.47
C SER A 109 2.97 0.03 6.70
N LEU A 110 3.71 0.45 7.72
CA LEU A 110 4.94 -0.18 8.21
C LEU A 110 4.84 -0.35 9.72
N TYR A 111 4.65 -1.59 10.18
CA TYR A 111 4.39 -1.90 11.60
C TYR A 111 3.33 -0.94 12.18
N ASP A 112 3.56 -0.42 13.38
CA ASP A 112 2.82 0.67 14.03
C ASP A 112 3.50 2.05 13.85
N LEU A 113 4.62 2.11 13.14
CA LEU A 113 5.46 3.30 12.99
C LEU A 113 5.02 4.23 11.86
N TYR A 114 4.43 3.68 10.80
CA TYR A 114 4.03 4.46 9.63
C TYR A 114 2.66 4.01 9.10
N TRP A 115 1.77 4.98 8.89
CA TRP A 115 0.46 4.76 8.28
C TRP A 115 0.06 5.98 7.46
N GLN A 116 -0.08 5.82 6.14
CA GLN A 116 -0.50 6.90 5.23
C GLN A 116 -1.53 6.41 4.23
N THR A 117 -2.45 7.28 3.83
CA THR A 117 -3.57 6.93 2.94
C THR A 117 -3.71 7.95 1.83
N THR A 118 -3.83 7.47 0.59
CA THR A 118 -4.10 8.27 -0.60
C THR A 118 -5.40 7.81 -1.21
N GLU A 119 -6.29 8.76 -1.50
CA GLU A 119 -7.62 8.47 -2.01
C GLU A 119 -7.94 9.34 -3.22
N LYS A 120 -8.61 8.77 -4.21
CA LYS A 120 -9.14 9.49 -5.38
C LYS A 120 -10.58 9.07 -5.64
N SER A 121 -11.40 10.04 -6.01
CA SER A 121 -12.78 9.84 -6.45
C SER A 121 -12.91 10.04 -7.95
N VAL A 122 -13.68 9.17 -8.60
CA VAL A 122 -14.00 9.21 -10.03
C VAL A 122 -15.51 9.19 -10.19
N GLU A 123 -16.03 9.96 -11.15
CA GLU A 123 -17.45 9.99 -11.46
C GLU A 123 -17.81 8.97 -12.56
N GLN A 124 -19.04 8.47 -12.55
CA GLN A 124 -19.60 7.58 -13.57
C GLN A 124 -19.94 8.33 -14.84
#